data_AF-A0A653H9S0-F1
#
_entry.id   AF-A0A653H9S0-F1
#
_cell.length_a   1.000
_cell.length_b   1.000
_cell.length_c   1.000
_cell.angle_alpha   90.00
_cell.angle_beta   90.00
_cell.angle_gamma   90.00
#
_symmetry.space_group_name_H-M   'P 1'
#
loop_
_entity.id
_entity.type
_entity.pdbx_description
1 polymer ?
#
loop_
_entity_poly.entity_id
_entity_poly.type
_entity_poly.pdbx_seq_one_letter_code
_entity_poly.pdbx_strand_id
1 'polypeptide(L)'
;MFFLRHPRDIYDEDILGPIFLNFQDKNYYRRDLIIKNKRGERLRCCFFTPFNYNENTPCIIYTHSTTGSQLEALDLLRILLVCECSVFSYDCAGCGLSDGYYTTSGWNESQDLFLILNHLRNVEKIKTIGLWGKHSGAVCSIIVAALDKNIKLLILDSPYVSLMELYKIRFNMEVTRRSEIFFKDICLYFARKKIKKMFDYDINDICPVFFINDLTIPTIYITSKNDNIVSPAHTLYLAFKQELAPKIILFTEKSKQSYESLTINNKLTIAIKSVLYDAFYGSDINQIFDKCIYTKIFNSLKDKYVYEFYCIDNLIQKKEKQKDQIIQNVMDFICSKYQYRTSHSSSTYMNQSTMDSFLHLNTC
;
A
#
# COMPACT_ATOMS: atom_id res chain seq x y z
N MET A 1 15.13 17.85 -6.07
CA MET A 1 13.79 18.39 -5.79
C MET A 1 12.77 17.89 -6.82
N PHE A 2 13.18 17.64 -8.08
CA PHE A 2 12.37 16.97 -9.11
C PHE A 2 11.84 15.56 -8.77
N PHE A 3 12.47 14.82 -7.84
CA PHE A 3 12.07 13.45 -7.51
C PHE A 3 10.93 13.32 -6.48
N LEU A 4 10.61 14.38 -5.74
CA LEU A 4 9.66 14.33 -4.62
C LEU A 4 8.51 15.33 -4.76
N ARG A 5 8.55 16.14 -5.82
CA ARG A 5 7.54 17.16 -6.10
C ARG A 5 7.01 16.93 -7.49
N HIS A 6 5.78 16.46 -7.56
CA HIS A 6 5.03 16.24 -8.79
C HIS A 6 3.88 17.24 -8.87
N PRO A 7 3.42 17.59 -10.08
CA PRO A 7 2.15 18.29 -10.22
C PRO A 7 1.06 17.44 -9.58
N ARG A 8 0.16 18.07 -8.83
CA ARG A 8 -0.97 17.40 -8.21
C ARG A 8 -2.13 17.32 -9.19
N ASP A 9 -2.88 16.25 -9.08
CA ASP A 9 -4.23 16.22 -9.61
C ASP A 9 -5.06 17.29 -8.87
N ILE A 10 -5.72 18.14 -9.64
CA ILE A 10 -6.69 19.10 -9.15
C ILE A 10 -8.03 18.63 -9.67
N TYR A 11 -8.94 18.30 -8.77
CA TYR A 11 -10.24 17.74 -9.12
C TYR A 11 -11.29 18.15 -8.08
N ASP A 12 -12.55 18.24 -8.51
CA ASP A 12 -13.67 18.48 -7.61
C ASP A 12 -14.07 17.18 -6.91
N GLU A 13 -14.43 17.26 -5.62
CA GLU A 13 -14.80 16.09 -4.82
C GLU A 13 -16.01 15.32 -5.43
N ASP A 14 -16.85 15.98 -6.23
CA ASP A 14 -17.97 15.36 -6.96
C ASP A 14 -17.52 14.31 -7.98
N ILE A 15 -16.29 14.41 -8.51
CA ILE A 15 -15.73 13.44 -9.46
C ILE A 15 -15.52 12.08 -8.79
N LEU A 16 -15.35 12.04 -7.46
CA LEU A 16 -15.20 10.78 -6.72
C LEU A 16 -16.50 9.94 -6.71
N GLY A 17 -17.60 10.42 -7.29
CA GLY A 17 -18.87 9.69 -7.43
C GLY A 17 -19.96 10.22 -6.51
N PRO A 18 -21.22 9.80 -6.67
CA PRO A 18 -22.30 10.34 -5.85
C PRO A 18 -22.21 9.88 -4.38
N ILE A 19 -22.80 10.66 -3.47
CA ILE A 19 -22.95 10.26 -2.05
C ILE A 19 -23.76 8.96 -1.92
N PHE A 20 -24.75 8.79 -2.79
CA PHE A 20 -25.57 7.58 -2.88
C PHE A 20 -25.35 6.92 -4.24
N LEU A 21 -24.92 5.67 -4.22
CA LEU A 21 -24.64 4.90 -5.43
C LEU A 21 -25.46 3.61 -5.41
N ASN A 22 -26.25 3.37 -6.45
CA ASN A 22 -26.86 2.06 -6.69
C ASN A 22 -25.97 1.25 -7.64
N PHE A 23 -25.63 0.02 -7.26
CA PHE A 23 -24.80 -0.88 -8.04
C PHE A 23 -25.27 -2.32 -7.83
N GLN A 24 -25.70 -2.99 -8.91
CA GLN A 24 -26.19 -4.39 -8.91
C GLN A 24 -27.23 -4.65 -7.80
N ASP A 25 -28.29 -3.82 -7.77
CA ASP A 25 -29.39 -3.89 -6.79
C ASP A 25 -28.97 -3.67 -5.32
N LYS A 26 -27.74 -3.18 -5.09
CA LYS A 26 -27.22 -2.80 -3.78
C LYS A 26 -26.97 -1.32 -3.72
N ASN A 27 -27.26 -0.74 -2.55
CA ASN A 27 -27.02 0.67 -2.27
C ASN A 27 -25.71 0.82 -1.51
N TYR A 28 -24.91 1.80 -1.93
CA TYR A 28 -23.65 2.19 -1.30
C TYR A 28 -23.68 3.68 -0.96
N TYR A 29 -22.97 4.01 0.12
CA TYR A 29 -22.80 5.37 0.62
C TYR A 29 -21.35 5.77 0.54
N ARG A 30 -21.09 6.95 -0.01
CA ARG A 30 -19.81 7.63 0.09
C ARG A 30 -19.84 8.57 1.29
N ARG A 31 -18.83 8.48 2.15
CA ARG A 31 -18.57 9.47 3.20
C ARG A 31 -17.17 10.04 3.03
N ASP A 32 -17.12 11.36 2.89
CA ASP A 32 -15.85 12.08 2.81
C ASP A 32 -15.38 12.43 4.23
N LEU A 33 -14.09 12.18 4.49
CA LEU A 33 -13.48 12.27 5.81
C LEU A 33 -12.19 13.08 5.72
N ILE A 34 -11.83 13.72 6.83
CA ILE A 34 -10.55 14.39 6.99
C ILE A 34 -9.83 13.76 8.17
N ILE A 35 -8.71 13.09 7.89
CA ILE A 35 -7.86 12.48 8.92
C ILE A 35 -6.56 13.27 9.01
N LYS A 36 -6.24 13.79 10.20
CA LYS A 36 -4.94 14.46 10.41
C LYS A 36 -3.86 13.43 10.66
N ASN A 37 -2.79 13.49 9.86
CA ASN A 37 -1.63 12.63 10.08
C ASN A 37 -0.75 13.13 11.25
N LYS A 38 0.33 12.41 11.56
CA LYS A 38 1.25 12.76 12.65
C LYS A 38 1.95 14.10 12.47
N ARG A 39 2.05 14.58 11.23
CA ARG A 39 2.69 15.85 10.86
C ARG A 39 1.69 17.02 10.89
N GLY A 40 0.43 16.75 11.26
CA GLY A 40 -0.63 17.76 11.33
C GLY A 40 -1.28 18.08 9.97
N GLU A 41 -0.89 17.37 8.91
CA GLU A 41 -1.43 17.55 7.57
C GLU A 41 -2.78 16.84 7.47
N ARG A 42 -3.77 17.50 6.87
CA ARG A 42 -5.08 16.91 6.61
C ARG A 42 -5.01 15.99 5.39
N LEU A 43 -5.29 14.72 5.62
CA LEU A 43 -5.52 13.74 4.56
C LEU A 43 -7.00 13.77 4.19
N ARG A 44 -7.28 13.98 2.90
CA ARG A 44 -8.62 13.85 2.31
C ARG A 44 -8.87 12.38 2.03
N CYS A 45 -9.95 11.86 2.59
CA CYS A 45 -10.29 10.45 2.50
C CYS A 45 -11.72 10.28 2.02
N CYS A 46 -11.97 9.17 1.35
CA CYS A 46 -13.26 8.78 0.83
C CYS A 46 -13.55 7.35 1.28
N PHE A 47 -14.72 7.14 1.87
CA PHE A 47 -15.12 5.85 2.39
C PHE A 47 -16.46 5.42 1.80
N PHE A 48 -16.41 4.40 0.94
CA PHE A 48 -17.59 3.75 0.37
C PHE A 48 -17.99 2.55 1.23
N THR A 49 -19.22 2.54 1.71
CA THR A 49 -19.78 1.45 2.52
C THR A 49 -21.11 0.96 1.94
N PRO A 50 -21.40 -0.34 1.96
CA PRO A 50 -22.73 -0.84 1.60
C PRO A 50 -23.78 -0.34 2.60
N PHE A 51 -25.06 -0.23 2.19
CA PHE A 51 -26.16 0.19 3.07
C PHE A 51 -26.27 -0.68 4.31
N ASN A 52 -26.09 -1.99 4.16
CA ASN A 52 -26.12 -2.98 5.26
C ASN A 52 -24.75 -3.14 5.95
N TYR A 53 -23.93 -2.09 5.95
CA TYR A 53 -22.61 -2.08 6.58
C TYR A 53 -22.67 -2.50 8.04
N ASN A 54 -21.75 -3.38 8.43
CA ASN A 54 -21.50 -3.76 9.82
C ASN A 54 -20.01 -4.04 10.02
N GLU A 55 -19.59 -4.23 11.27
CA GLU A 55 -18.19 -4.47 11.67
C GLU A 55 -17.53 -5.71 11.00
N ASN A 56 -18.33 -6.65 10.48
CA ASN A 56 -17.84 -7.84 9.77
C ASN A 56 -17.74 -7.61 8.25
N THR A 57 -18.20 -6.46 7.73
CA THR A 57 -18.02 -6.09 6.33
C THR A 57 -16.54 -5.84 6.08
N PRO A 58 -15.86 -6.62 5.21
CA PRO A 58 -14.46 -6.39 4.91
C PRO A 58 -14.22 -5.02 4.30
N CYS A 59 -13.08 -4.42 4.61
CA CYS A 59 -12.65 -3.18 4.02
C CYS A 59 -11.35 -3.36 3.24
N ILE A 60 -11.30 -2.84 2.02
CA ILE A 60 -10.06 -2.65 1.29
C ILE A 60 -9.62 -1.20 1.45
N ILE A 61 -8.41 -1.00 1.98
CA ILE A 61 -7.75 0.31 1.96
C ILE A 61 -6.95 0.41 0.67
N TYR A 62 -7.25 1.40 -0.16
CA TYR A 62 -6.52 1.69 -1.38
C TYR A 62 -5.52 2.82 -1.19
N THR A 63 -4.25 2.54 -1.47
CA THR A 63 -3.16 3.53 -1.48
C THR A 63 -2.67 3.74 -2.92
N HIS A 64 -2.84 4.95 -3.44
CA HIS A 64 -2.50 5.31 -4.81
C HIS A 64 -0.98 5.43 -5.03
N SER A 65 -0.57 5.62 -6.29
CA SER A 65 0.82 5.81 -6.68
C SER A 65 1.41 7.18 -6.30
N THR A 66 2.74 7.37 -6.34
CA THR A 66 3.43 8.60 -5.89
C THR A 66 2.90 9.91 -6.51
N THR A 67 2.39 9.84 -7.74
CA THR A 67 1.85 11.01 -8.47
C THR A 67 0.35 10.96 -8.64
N GLY A 68 -0.30 9.93 -8.09
CA GLY A 68 -1.73 9.71 -8.21
C GLY A 68 -2.54 10.47 -7.17
N SER A 69 -3.81 10.11 -7.13
CA SER A 69 -4.83 10.61 -6.22
C SER A 69 -5.92 9.55 -6.01
N GLN A 70 -6.94 9.88 -5.23
CA GLN A 70 -8.14 9.05 -5.05
C GLN A 70 -8.85 8.69 -6.36
N LEU A 71 -8.62 9.42 -7.45
CA LEU A 71 -9.15 9.09 -8.76
C LEU A 71 -8.73 7.69 -9.24
N GLU A 72 -7.53 7.23 -8.87
CA GLU A 72 -7.07 5.86 -9.19
C GLU A 72 -7.96 4.78 -8.54
N ALA A 73 -8.61 5.10 -7.40
CA ALA A 73 -9.51 4.17 -6.72
C ALA A 73 -10.82 3.95 -7.50
N LEU A 74 -11.22 4.89 -8.37
CA LEU A 74 -12.47 4.79 -9.14
C LEU A 74 -12.43 3.64 -10.16
N ASP A 75 -11.24 3.38 -10.73
CA ASP A 75 -11.03 2.24 -11.64
C ASP A 75 -11.25 0.90 -10.94
N LEU A 76 -11.01 0.86 -9.63
CA LEU A 76 -11.11 -0.32 -8.77
C LEU A 76 -12.46 -0.47 -8.10
N LEU A 77 -13.16 0.65 -7.93
CA LEU A 77 -14.38 0.73 -7.15
C LEU A 77 -15.38 -0.33 -7.62
N ARG A 78 -15.60 -0.46 -8.93
CA ARG A 78 -16.51 -1.49 -9.48
C ARG A 78 -16.14 -2.91 -9.04
N ILE A 79 -14.88 -3.28 -9.04
CA ILE A 79 -14.41 -4.62 -8.64
C ILE A 79 -14.71 -4.85 -7.17
N LEU A 80 -14.42 -3.86 -6.33
CA LEU A 80 -14.61 -3.96 -4.88
C LEU A 80 -16.09 -3.92 -4.47
N LEU A 81 -16.94 -3.19 -5.21
CA LEU A 81 -18.40 -3.21 -5.03
C LEU A 81 -19.01 -4.55 -5.43
N VAL A 82 -18.51 -5.21 -6.48
CA VAL A 82 -18.88 -6.62 -6.78
C VAL A 82 -18.44 -7.54 -5.64
N CYS A 83 -17.30 -7.25 -5.01
CA CYS A 83 -16.81 -7.96 -3.83
C CYS A 83 -17.62 -7.68 -2.56
N GLU A 84 -18.52 -6.71 -2.58
CA GLU A 84 -19.32 -6.26 -1.42
C GLU A 84 -18.48 -5.71 -0.26
N CYS A 85 -17.23 -5.34 -0.56
CA CYS A 85 -16.32 -4.76 0.39
C CYS A 85 -16.63 -3.28 0.58
N SER A 86 -16.36 -2.77 1.78
CA SER A 86 -16.17 -1.34 1.95
C SER A 86 -14.84 -0.92 1.32
N VAL A 87 -14.78 0.29 0.77
CA VAL A 87 -13.59 0.81 0.08
C VAL A 87 -13.18 2.10 0.74
N PHE A 88 -11.98 2.12 1.31
CA PHE A 88 -11.39 3.33 1.87
C PHE A 88 -10.24 3.78 0.98
N SER A 89 -10.33 4.96 0.40
CA SER A 89 -9.24 5.60 -0.34
C SER A 89 -8.92 6.95 0.29
N TYR A 90 -7.72 7.45 0.01
CA TYR A 90 -7.28 8.74 0.48
C TYR A 90 -6.23 9.32 -0.44
N ASP A 91 -6.14 10.64 -0.48
CA ASP A 91 -5.00 11.33 -1.08
C ASP A 91 -3.84 11.31 -0.08
N CYS A 92 -2.71 10.71 -0.46
CA CYS A 92 -1.46 10.78 0.31
C CYS A 92 -1.06 12.25 0.53
N ALA A 93 -0.34 12.53 1.63
CA ALA A 93 0.21 13.86 1.87
C ALA A 93 1.05 14.32 0.67
N GLY A 94 0.78 15.54 0.18
CA GLY A 94 1.43 16.06 -1.03
C GLY A 94 0.73 15.72 -2.36
N CYS A 95 -0.38 14.96 -2.34
CA CYS A 95 -1.19 14.59 -3.50
C CYS A 95 -2.62 15.12 -3.41
N GLY A 96 -3.27 15.21 -4.59
CA GLY A 96 -4.69 15.56 -4.72
C GLY A 96 -5.10 16.75 -3.86
N LEU A 97 -6.14 16.53 -3.06
CA LEU A 97 -6.76 17.52 -2.18
C LEU A 97 -6.19 17.52 -0.75
N SER A 98 -5.23 16.64 -0.46
CA SER A 98 -4.56 16.57 0.86
C SER A 98 -3.54 17.70 1.05
N ASP A 99 -3.31 18.05 2.31
CA ASP A 99 -2.23 18.95 2.73
C ASP A 99 -0.85 18.30 2.46
N GLY A 100 0.22 18.98 2.87
CA GLY A 100 1.60 18.59 2.62
C GLY A 100 2.13 19.21 1.34
N TYR A 101 3.40 18.98 1.00
CA TYR A 101 4.05 19.59 -0.18
C TYR A 101 4.79 18.59 -1.08
N TYR A 102 5.25 17.49 -0.52
CA TYR A 102 6.10 16.50 -1.19
C TYR A 102 5.60 15.10 -0.90
N THR A 103 5.81 14.20 -1.85
CA THR A 103 5.63 12.76 -1.66
C THR A 103 6.99 12.12 -1.46
N THR A 104 7.06 11.13 -0.57
CA THR A 104 8.31 10.44 -0.19
C THR A 104 8.44 9.06 -0.78
N SER A 105 7.47 8.66 -1.63
CA SER A 105 7.47 7.37 -2.33
C SER A 105 7.61 6.18 -1.38
N GLY A 106 6.84 6.17 -0.30
CA GLY A 106 6.71 5.03 0.60
C GLY A 106 7.21 5.24 2.02
N TRP A 107 7.77 6.41 2.36
CA TRP A 107 8.21 6.70 3.72
C TRP A 107 7.05 7.26 4.57
N ASN A 108 6.69 8.53 4.37
CA ASN A 108 5.58 9.19 5.03
C ASN A 108 4.25 8.49 4.71
N GLU A 109 4.08 8.01 3.49
CA GLU A 109 2.86 7.32 3.05
C GLU A 109 2.62 6.02 3.85
N SER A 110 3.68 5.29 4.24
CA SER A 110 3.57 4.11 5.12
C SER A 110 3.11 4.49 6.53
N GLN A 111 3.60 5.60 7.08
CA GLN A 111 3.18 6.11 8.39
C GLN A 111 1.72 6.57 8.37
N ASP A 112 1.30 7.21 7.27
CA ASP A 112 -0.07 7.67 7.06
C ASP A 112 -1.02 6.47 6.90
N LEU A 113 -0.64 5.46 6.11
CA LEU A 113 -1.41 4.21 5.96
C LEU A 113 -1.56 3.49 7.30
N PHE A 114 -0.50 3.40 8.11
CA PHE A 114 -0.58 2.80 9.44
C PHE A 114 -1.52 3.57 10.38
N LEU A 115 -1.56 4.91 10.27
CA LEU A 115 -2.51 5.73 11.02
C LEU A 115 -3.95 5.49 10.58
N ILE A 116 -4.20 5.42 9.27
CA ILE A 116 -5.53 5.15 8.69
C ILE A 116 -6.01 3.76 9.09
N LEU A 117 -5.15 2.74 9.01
CA LEU A 117 -5.44 1.38 9.46
C LEU A 117 -5.94 1.37 10.92
N ASN A 118 -5.24 2.10 11.79
CA ASN A 118 -5.63 2.22 13.19
C ASN A 118 -6.91 3.03 13.38
N HIS A 119 -7.17 4.05 12.56
CA HIS A 119 -8.43 4.80 12.58
C HIS A 119 -9.61 3.87 12.23
N LEU A 120 -9.50 3.11 11.14
CA LEU A 120 -10.57 2.20 10.69
C LEU A 120 -10.88 1.10 11.71
N ARG A 121 -9.88 0.55 12.39
CA ARG A 121 -10.11 -0.46 13.43
C ARG A 121 -10.71 0.13 14.70
N ASN A 122 -10.20 1.26 15.16
CA ASN A 122 -10.55 1.78 16.48
C ASN A 122 -11.80 2.67 16.46
N VAL A 123 -12.03 3.41 15.38
CA VAL A 123 -13.15 4.34 15.22
C VAL A 123 -14.28 3.67 14.43
N GLU A 124 -13.98 3.17 13.23
CA GLU A 124 -14.99 2.56 12.34
C GLU A 124 -15.32 1.10 12.68
N LYS A 125 -14.58 0.50 13.63
CA LYS A 125 -14.75 -0.87 14.14
C LYS A 125 -14.65 -1.96 13.07
N ILE A 126 -13.86 -1.73 12.02
CA ILE A 126 -13.66 -2.69 10.94
C ILE A 126 -12.75 -3.83 11.43
N LYS A 127 -13.25 -5.08 11.37
CA LYS A 127 -12.50 -6.26 11.79
C LYS A 127 -11.62 -6.85 10.69
N THR A 128 -12.13 -6.92 9.47
CA THR A 128 -11.46 -7.56 8.34
C THR A 128 -10.93 -6.49 7.39
N ILE A 129 -9.60 -6.40 7.25
CA ILE A 129 -8.96 -5.40 6.40
C ILE A 129 -8.01 -6.07 5.41
N GLY A 130 -8.12 -5.70 4.13
CA GLY A 130 -7.10 -5.93 3.11
C GLY A 130 -6.50 -4.61 2.63
N LEU A 131 -5.27 -4.68 2.11
CA LEU A 131 -4.56 -3.52 1.57
C LEU A 131 -4.37 -3.70 0.07
N TRP A 132 -4.79 -2.70 -0.70
CA TRP A 132 -4.48 -2.60 -2.13
C TRP A 132 -3.60 -1.38 -2.33
N GLY A 133 -2.40 -1.59 -2.86
CA GLY A 133 -1.53 -0.48 -3.21
C GLY A 133 -1.05 -0.54 -4.66
N LYS A 134 -0.79 0.63 -5.25
CA LYS A 134 -0.16 0.76 -6.57
C LYS A 134 1.19 1.46 -6.49
N HIS A 135 2.22 0.90 -7.12
CA HIS A 135 3.60 1.38 -7.05
C HIS A 135 4.08 1.63 -5.61
N SER A 136 4.27 2.89 -5.23
CA SER A 136 4.65 3.28 -3.87
C SER A 136 3.57 2.95 -2.84
N GLY A 137 2.30 2.99 -3.20
CA GLY A 137 1.22 2.49 -2.35
C GLY A 137 1.35 0.98 -2.07
N ALA A 138 1.79 0.18 -3.05
CA ALA A 138 2.03 -1.25 -2.85
C ALA A 138 3.20 -1.48 -1.87
N VAL A 139 4.23 -0.65 -1.96
CA VAL A 139 5.35 -0.63 -1.01
C VAL A 139 4.89 -0.28 0.40
N CYS A 140 3.99 0.70 0.55
CA CYS A 140 3.38 1.02 1.84
C CYS A 140 2.62 -0.16 2.42
N SER A 141 1.82 -0.85 1.58
CA SER A 141 1.06 -2.03 1.99
C SER A 141 1.97 -3.14 2.51
N ILE A 142 3.12 -3.40 1.87
CA ILE A 142 4.10 -4.40 2.34
C ILE A 142 4.67 -4.00 3.71
N ILE A 143 5.11 -2.75 3.86
CA ILE A 143 5.73 -2.27 5.10
C ILE A 143 4.72 -2.29 6.26
N VAL A 144 3.50 -1.80 6.03
CA VAL A 144 2.43 -1.79 7.03
C VAL A 144 1.97 -3.20 7.38
N ALA A 145 1.91 -4.12 6.42
CA ALA A 145 1.56 -5.51 6.69
C ALA A 145 2.61 -6.25 7.53
N ALA A 146 3.89 -5.88 7.42
CA ALA A 146 4.93 -6.42 8.29
C ALA A 146 4.82 -5.92 9.74
N LEU A 147 4.21 -4.76 9.94
CA LEU A 147 3.89 -4.20 11.25
C LEU A 147 2.61 -4.77 11.86
N ASP A 148 1.71 -5.32 11.03
CA ASP A 148 0.36 -5.65 11.41
C ASP A 148 -0.10 -7.02 10.93
N LYS A 149 -0.07 -7.99 11.84
CA LYS A 149 -0.44 -9.39 11.55
C LYS A 149 -1.93 -9.62 11.30
N ASN A 150 -2.79 -8.62 11.50
CA ASN A 150 -4.24 -8.77 11.32
C ASN A 150 -4.72 -8.37 9.92
N ILE A 151 -3.81 -7.97 9.02
CA ILE A 151 -4.14 -7.78 7.60
C ILE A 151 -4.44 -9.15 6.96
N LYS A 152 -5.57 -9.25 6.25
CA LYS A 152 -6.08 -10.51 5.69
C LYS A 152 -5.68 -10.75 4.24
N LEU A 153 -5.47 -9.68 3.47
CA LEU A 153 -5.17 -9.76 2.05
C LEU A 153 -4.25 -8.61 1.63
N LEU A 154 -3.27 -8.92 0.78
CA LEU A 154 -2.48 -7.94 0.05
C LEU A 154 -2.78 -8.00 -1.44
N ILE A 155 -3.01 -6.83 -2.04
CA ILE A 155 -3.12 -6.66 -3.48
C ILE A 155 -2.04 -5.65 -3.87
N LEU A 156 -0.98 -6.17 -4.49
CA LEU A 156 0.24 -5.43 -4.78
C LEU A 156 0.35 -5.18 -6.27
N ASP A 157 0.05 -3.95 -6.67
CA ASP A 157 0.08 -3.55 -8.07
C ASP A 157 1.39 -2.83 -8.44
N SER A 158 2.18 -3.47 -9.30
CA SER A 158 3.50 -3.05 -9.75
C SER A 158 4.42 -2.52 -8.62
N PRO A 159 4.61 -3.27 -7.51
CA PRO A 159 5.52 -2.87 -6.44
C PRO A 159 6.99 -2.89 -6.89
N TYR A 160 7.83 -2.04 -6.28
CA TYR A 160 9.28 -2.08 -6.45
C TYR A 160 10.00 -2.63 -5.22
N VAL A 161 11.14 -3.28 -5.42
CA VAL A 161 11.93 -3.94 -4.34
C VAL A 161 12.65 -2.97 -3.41
N SER A 162 13.04 -1.81 -3.94
CA SER A 162 13.79 -0.75 -3.26
C SER A 162 13.71 0.52 -4.10
N LEU A 163 13.44 1.67 -3.47
CA LEU A 163 13.27 2.94 -4.20
C LEU A 163 14.58 3.37 -4.89
N MET A 164 15.72 3.20 -4.23
CA MET A 164 17.03 3.50 -4.82
C MET A 164 17.33 2.61 -6.02
N GLU A 165 17.00 1.31 -5.92
CA GLU A 165 17.32 0.36 -7.00
C GLU A 165 16.38 0.55 -8.20
N LEU A 166 15.12 0.93 -7.97
CA LEU A 166 14.21 1.36 -9.04
C LEU A 166 14.83 2.48 -9.87
N TYR A 167 15.35 3.53 -9.22
CA TYR A 167 15.98 4.64 -9.93
C TYR A 167 17.24 4.21 -10.69
N LYS A 168 18.13 3.44 -10.06
CA LYS A 168 19.36 2.95 -10.73
C LYS A 168 19.06 2.12 -11.96
N ILE A 169 18.13 1.16 -11.87
CA ILE A 169 17.75 0.31 -12.99
C ILE A 169 17.16 1.18 -14.11
N ARG A 170 16.24 2.09 -13.78
CA ARG A 170 15.64 2.97 -14.78
C ARG A 170 16.67 3.84 -15.49
N PHE A 171 17.64 4.37 -14.75
CA PHE A 171 18.71 5.17 -15.32
C PHE A 171 19.69 4.37 -16.17
N ASN A 172 20.01 3.14 -15.78
CA ASN A 172 20.91 2.26 -16.52
C ASN A 172 20.29 1.77 -17.82
N MET A 173 18.98 1.50 -17.83
CA MET A 173 18.24 1.09 -19.03
C MET A 173 18.11 2.20 -20.08
N GLU A 174 18.24 3.48 -19.68
CA GLU A 174 18.20 4.63 -20.60
C GLU A 174 19.57 4.99 -21.20
N VAL A 175 20.62 4.27 -20.85
CA VAL A 175 22.00 4.69 -21.14
C VAL A 175 22.67 3.72 -22.10
N THR A 176 23.34 4.27 -23.11
CA THR A 176 24.11 3.49 -24.10
C THR A 176 25.61 3.45 -23.80
N ARG A 177 26.12 4.34 -22.91
CA ARG A 177 27.55 4.50 -22.62
C ARG A 177 27.88 4.35 -21.13
N ARG A 178 28.95 3.62 -20.81
CA ARG A 178 29.39 3.35 -19.43
C ARG A 178 29.76 4.61 -18.63
N SER A 179 30.21 5.68 -19.30
CA SER A 179 30.52 6.97 -18.66
C SER A 179 29.26 7.71 -18.16
N GLU A 180 28.12 7.55 -18.84
CA GLU A 180 26.85 8.16 -18.44
C GLU A 180 26.25 7.46 -17.22
N ILE A 181 26.46 6.15 -17.06
CA ILE A 181 26.08 5.40 -15.86
C ILE A 181 26.77 5.98 -14.63
N PHE A 182 28.10 6.14 -14.68
CA PHE A 182 28.87 6.74 -13.60
C PHE A 182 28.39 8.16 -13.24
N PHE A 183 28.09 8.97 -14.24
CA PHE A 183 27.56 10.32 -14.02
C PHE A 183 26.19 10.29 -13.33
N LYS A 184 25.26 9.43 -13.77
CA LYS A 184 23.93 9.30 -13.17
C LYS A 184 24.00 8.77 -11.72
N ASP A 185 24.91 7.85 -11.42
CA ASP A 185 25.15 7.37 -10.04
C ASP A 185 25.64 8.49 -9.12
N ILE A 186 26.53 9.35 -9.61
CA ILE A 186 27.00 10.55 -8.88
C ILE A 186 25.83 11.50 -8.64
N CYS A 187 25.00 11.77 -9.67
CA CYS A 187 23.80 12.60 -9.52
C CYS A 187 22.82 12.03 -8.48
N LEU A 188 22.59 10.73 -8.49
CA LEU A 188 21.76 10.03 -7.50
C LEU A 188 22.31 10.17 -6.09
N TYR A 189 23.62 10.03 -5.90
CA TYR A 189 24.27 10.22 -4.61
C TYR A 189 24.03 11.63 -4.05
N PHE A 190 24.22 12.67 -4.87
CA PHE A 190 23.94 14.05 -4.46
C PHE A 190 22.46 14.31 -4.22
N ALA A 191 21.57 13.74 -5.05
CA ALA A 191 20.13 13.84 -4.86
C ALA A 191 19.69 13.24 -3.52
N ARG A 192 20.19 12.04 -3.18
CA ARG A 192 19.98 11.39 -1.88
C ARG A 192 20.46 12.27 -0.74
N LYS A 193 21.68 12.80 -0.81
CA LYS A 193 22.25 13.65 0.26
C LYS A 193 21.40 14.90 0.49
N LYS A 194 20.88 15.51 -0.59
CA LYS A 194 19.96 16.65 -0.51
C LYS A 194 18.62 16.26 0.09
N ILE A 195 18.05 15.12 -0.30
CA ILE A 195 16.77 14.62 0.23
C ILE A 195 16.91 14.31 1.72
N LYS A 196 17.95 13.59 2.12
CA LYS A 196 18.23 13.28 3.53
C LYS A 196 18.36 14.53 4.39
N LYS A 197 19.04 15.56 3.89
CA LYS A 197 19.17 16.85 4.60
C LYS A 197 17.85 17.63 4.70
N MET A 198 16.97 17.51 3.70
CA MET A 198 15.73 18.30 3.63
C MET A 198 14.55 17.62 4.34
N PHE A 199 14.48 16.30 4.33
CA PHE A 199 13.30 15.53 4.75
C PHE A 199 13.58 14.57 5.90
N ASP A 200 14.79 14.57 6.43
CA ASP A 200 15.22 13.75 7.57
C ASP A 200 14.94 12.24 7.41
N TYR A 201 14.94 11.76 6.17
CA TYR A 201 14.83 10.33 5.85
C TYR A 201 15.78 9.93 4.73
N ASP A 202 16.14 8.66 4.70
CA ASP A 202 17.03 8.10 3.69
C ASP A 202 16.24 7.25 2.68
N ILE A 203 16.31 7.60 1.40
CA ILE A 203 15.72 6.83 0.29
C ILE A 203 16.20 5.37 0.31
N ASN A 204 17.39 5.11 0.82
CA ASN A 204 17.91 3.76 0.93
C ASN A 204 17.18 2.88 1.94
N ASP A 205 16.42 3.46 2.86
CA ASP A 205 15.69 2.74 3.89
C ASP A 205 14.34 2.23 3.36
N ILE A 206 13.88 2.72 2.19
CA ILE A 206 12.69 2.20 1.51
C ILE A 206 13.05 0.93 0.73
N CYS A 207 13.08 -0.20 1.45
CA CYS A 207 13.40 -1.54 0.92
C CYS A 207 12.31 -2.56 1.32
N PRO A 208 11.11 -2.54 0.70
CA PRO A 208 10.01 -3.48 1.02
C PRO A 208 10.39 -4.96 0.89
N VAL A 209 11.41 -5.28 0.08
CA VAL A 209 11.93 -6.64 -0.04
C VAL A 209 12.36 -7.25 1.30
N PHE A 210 12.86 -6.43 2.24
CA PHE A 210 13.27 -6.91 3.56
C PHE A 210 12.11 -7.18 4.51
N PHE A 211 10.93 -6.62 4.21
CA PHE A 211 9.70 -6.80 4.99
C PHE A 211 8.85 -7.94 4.46
N ILE A 212 8.92 -8.24 3.15
CA ILE A 212 8.03 -9.20 2.51
C ILE A 212 8.38 -10.66 2.81
N ASN A 213 9.64 -10.97 3.12
CA ASN A 213 10.12 -12.34 3.33
C ASN A 213 9.32 -13.10 4.39
N ASP A 214 8.97 -12.40 5.48
CA ASP A 214 8.34 -12.99 6.66
C ASP A 214 6.80 -12.89 6.62
N LEU A 215 6.23 -12.36 5.54
CA LEU A 215 4.77 -12.21 5.41
C LEU A 215 4.11 -13.52 5.00
N THR A 216 3.17 -13.98 5.84
CA THR A 216 2.31 -15.15 5.58
C THR A 216 0.94 -14.77 4.98
N ILE A 217 0.69 -13.48 4.79
CA ILE A 217 -0.60 -12.95 4.31
C ILE A 217 -0.81 -13.34 2.84
N PRO A 218 -1.98 -13.87 2.45
CA PRO A 218 -2.32 -14.13 1.05
C PRO A 218 -2.10 -12.89 0.19
N THR A 219 -1.39 -13.04 -0.94
CA THR A 219 -1.00 -11.91 -1.79
C THR A 219 -1.40 -12.11 -3.25
N ILE A 220 -2.06 -11.10 -3.81
CA ILE A 220 -2.35 -10.99 -5.23
C ILE A 220 -1.36 -9.99 -5.83
N TYR A 221 -0.43 -10.47 -6.64
CA TYR A 221 0.50 -9.63 -7.38
C TYR A 221 -0.10 -9.25 -8.72
N ILE A 222 -0.13 -7.96 -9.02
CA ILE A 222 -0.57 -7.43 -10.32
C ILE A 222 0.65 -6.78 -10.98
N THR A 223 0.88 -7.08 -12.26
CA THR A 223 1.94 -6.42 -13.04
C THR A 223 1.60 -6.41 -14.52
N SER A 224 2.12 -5.42 -15.24
CA SER A 224 1.86 -5.23 -16.67
C SER A 224 3.12 -5.33 -17.53
N LYS A 225 3.00 -5.95 -18.70
CA LYS A 225 4.10 -6.09 -19.67
C LYS A 225 4.70 -4.74 -20.07
N ASN A 226 3.84 -3.73 -20.22
CA ASN A 226 4.16 -2.41 -20.74
C ASN A 226 4.22 -1.36 -19.62
N ASP A 227 4.56 -1.78 -18.39
CA ASP A 227 4.82 -0.87 -17.30
C ASP A 227 6.13 -0.11 -17.55
N ASN A 228 6.02 1.19 -17.83
CA ASN A 228 7.17 2.04 -18.12
C ASN A 228 7.80 2.64 -16.85
N ILE A 229 7.16 2.42 -15.69
CA ILE A 229 7.59 2.96 -14.39
C ILE A 229 8.34 1.88 -13.63
N VAL A 230 7.72 0.72 -13.42
CA VAL A 230 8.30 -0.39 -12.64
C VAL A 230 8.31 -1.64 -13.49
N SER A 231 9.51 -2.15 -13.80
CA SER A 231 9.61 -3.41 -14.53
C SER A 231 8.90 -4.55 -13.77
N PRO A 232 8.20 -5.46 -14.49
CA PRO A 232 7.66 -6.69 -13.92
C PRO A 232 8.65 -7.52 -13.11
N ALA A 233 9.95 -7.42 -13.39
CA ALA A 233 11.00 -8.11 -12.63
C ALA A 233 10.94 -7.79 -11.14
N HIS A 234 10.57 -6.58 -10.75
CA HIS A 234 10.43 -6.21 -9.33
C HIS A 234 9.28 -6.95 -8.64
N THR A 235 8.11 -6.99 -9.27
CA THR A 235 6.94 -7.73 -8.76
C THR A 235 7.27 -9.21 -8.64
N LEU A 236 7.92 -9.80 -9.66
CA LEU A 236 8.34 -11.20 -9.63
C LEU A 236 9.37 -11.45 -8.52
N TYR A 237 10.32 -10.55 -8.30
CA TYR A 237 11.31 -10.70 -7.25
C TYR A 237 10.69 -10.66 -5.85
N LEU A 238 9.73 -9.76 -5.62
CA LEU A 238 8.98 -9.72 -4.35
C LEU A 238 8.14 -10.98 -4.16
N ALA A 239 7.44 -11.44 -5.21
CA ALA A 239 6.70 -12.69 -5.18
C ALA A 239 7.61 -13.89 -4.91
N PHE A 240 8.83 -13.92 -5.47
CA PHE A 240 9.83 -14.94 -5.18
C PHE A 240 10.23 -14.95 -3.71
N LYS A 241 10.49 -13.76 -3.15
CA LYS A 241 10.95 -13.57 -1.76
C LYS A 241 9.88 -13.87 -0.71
N GLN A 242 8.59 -13.70 -1.01
CA GLN A 242 7.49 -14.03 -0.10
C GLN A 242 7.21 -15.54 -0.08
N GLU A 243 8.09 -16.36 0.50
CA GLU A 243 8.02 -17.83 0.39
C GLU A 243 6.86 -18.47 1.18
N LEU A 244 6.46 -17.84 2.29
CA LEU A 244 5.55 -18.45 3.29
C LEU A 244 4.06 -18.27 2.99
N ALA A 245 3.69 -17.44 2.02
CA ALA A 245 2.29 -17.08 1.76
C ALA A 245 1.72 -17.73 0.49
N PRO A 246 0.40 -18.03 0.48
CA PRO A 246 -0.31 -18.31 -0.75
C PRO A 246 -0.33 -17.05 -1.63
N LYS A 247 0.01 -17.20 -2.92
CA LYS A 247 0.17 -16.07 -3.84
C LYS A 247 -0.25 -16.39 -5.25
N ILE A 248 -0.79 -15.40 -5.94
CA ILE A 248 -1.09 -15.45 -7.38
C ILE A 248 -0.47 -14.27 -8.10
N ILE A 249 -0.19 -14.44 -9.40
CA ILE A 249 0.30 -13.37 -10.27
C ILE A 249 -0.71 -13.16 -11.39
N LEU A 250 -1.24 -11.94 -11.47
CA LEU A 250 -2.09 -11.46 -12.54
C LEU A 250 -1.24 -10.59 -13.47
N PHE A 251 -0.95 -11.12 -14.65
CA PHE A 251 -0.15 -10.45 -15.67
C PHE A 251 -1.06 -9.85 -16.74
N THR A 252 -0.91 -8.55 -17.02
CA THR A 252 -1.66 -7.85 -18.08
C THR A 252 -0.75 -7.39 -19.22
N GLU A 253 -1.24 -7.43 -20.46
CA GLU A 253 -0.46 -7.03 -21.64
C GLU A 253 -0.58 -5.54 -22.01
N LYS A 254 -1.54 -4.79 -21.43
CA LYS A 254 -1.79 -3.37 -21.76
C LYS A 254 -0.99 -2.40 -20.89
N SER A 255 -0.63 -1.23 -21.45
CA SER A 255 0.23 -0.17 -20.85
C SER A 255 -0.47 0.76 -19.87
N LYS A 256 -1.79 0.95 -20.01
CA LYS A 256 -2.64 1.45 -18.94
C LYS A 256 -3.32 0.24 -18.34
N GLN A 257 -3.15 0.04 -17.04
CA GLN A 257 -3.91 -0.93 -16.25
C GLN A 257 -5.36 -0.47 -16.16
N SER A 258 -6.07 -0.47 -17.28
CA SER A 258 -7.50 -0.54 -17.21
C SER A 258 -7.80 -1.96 -16.76
N TYR A 259 -8.36 -2.12 -15.56
CA TYR A 259 -8.85 -3.40 -15.06
C TYR A 259 -10.11 -3.80 -15.85
N GLU A 260 -10.00 -3.86 -17.18
CA GLU A 260 -11.10 -4.01 -18.12
C GLU A 260 -11.11 -5.40 -18.77
N SER A 261 -10.05 -6.18 -18.59
CA SER A 261 -10.11 -7.59 -18.97
C SER A 261 -11.08 -8.31 -18.03
N LEU A 262 -12.26 -8.64 -18.55
CA LEU A 262 -13.33 -9.35 -17.82
C LEU A 262 -12.79 -10.59 -17.08
N THR A 263 -11.82 -11.28 -17.67
CA THR A 263 -11.15 -12.45 -17.09
C THR A 263 -10.30 -12.12 -15.86
N ILE A 264 -9.54 -11.03 -15.90
CA ILE A 264 -8.73 -10.58 -14.75
C ILE A 264 -9.66 -10.13 -13.62
N ASN A 265 -10.71 -9.39 -13.95
CA ASN A 265 -11.71 -8.94 -12.98
C ASN A 265 -12.40 -10.09 -12.28
N ASN A 266 -12.77 -11.14 -13.02
CA ASN A 266 -13.40 -12.31 -12.44
C ASN A 266 -12.44 -13.05 -11.49
N LYS A 267 -11.20 -13.32 -11.91
CA LYS A 267 -10.19 -13.97 -11.04
C LYS A 267 -9.90 -13.15 -9.79
N LEU A 268 -9.77 -11.83 -9.95
CA LEU A 268 -9.50 -10.91 -8.86
C LEU A 268 -10.67 -10.84 -7.86
N THR A 269 -11.89 -10.71 -8.37
CA THR A 269 -13.12 -10.72 -7.55
C THR A 269 -13.26 -12.01 -6.75
N ILE A 270 -13.06 -13.17 -7.41
CA ILE A 270 -13.13 -14.48 -6.77
C ILE A 270 -12.09 -14.59 -5.66
N ALA A 271 -10.83 -14.21 -5.93
CA ALA A 271 -9.75 -14.26 -4.95
C ALA A 271 -9.98 -13.31 -3.76
N ILE A 272 -10.47 -12.10 -4.00
CA ILE A 272 -10.80 -11.14 -2.93
C ILE A 272 -11.92 -11.71 -2.05
N LYS A 273 -13.02 -12.16 -2.65
CA LYS A 273 -14.14 -12.74 -1.90
C LYS A 273 -13.73 -13.96 -1.09
N SER A 274 -12.94 -14.87 -1.69
CA SER A 274 -12.52 -16.10 -1.03
C SER A 274 -11.68 -15.84 0.22
N VAL A 275 -10.79 -14.84 0.18
CA VAL A 275 -9.90 -14.52 1.31
C VAL A 275 -10.61 -13.69 2.38
N LEU A 276 -11.44 -12.72 1.99
CA LEU A 276 -11.99 -11.76 2.95
C LEU A 276 -13.24 -12.24 3.68
N TYR A 277 -14.06 -13.10 3.07
CA TYR A 277 -15.30 -13.57 3.68
C TYR A 277 -15.20 -14.94 4.34
N ASP A 278 -14.08 -15.67 4.19
CA ASP A 278 -13.70 -16.92 4.89
C ASP A 278 -14.76 -18.04 4.96
N ALA A 279 -15.90 -17.95 4.27
CA ALA A 279 -17.12 -18.67 4.67
C ALA A 279 -17.80 -19.54 3.60
N PHE A 280 -17.31 -19.68 2.36
CA PHE A 280 -18.03 -20.49 1.37
C PHE A 280 -17.21 -21.49 0.53
N TYR A 281 -15.88 -21.43 0.55
CA TYR A 281 -15.07 -22.25 -0.36
C TYR A 281 -13.69 -22.65 0.19
N GLY A 282 -13.65 -23.38 1.30
CA GLY A 282 -12.40 -23.99 1.80
C GLY A 282 -11.71 -24.91 0.77
N SER A 283 -12.47 -25.43 -0.21
CA SER A 283 -11.95 -26.14 -1.38
C SER A 283 -11.34 -25.23 -2.46
N ASP A 284 -11.82 -23.99 -2.60
CA ASP A 284 -11.47 -23.13 -3.74
C ASP A 284 -10.27 -22.24 -3.45
N ILE A 285 -9.97 -21.90 -2.19
CA ILE A 285 -8.78 -21.10 -1.88
C ILE A 285 -7.51 -21.83 -2.38
N ASN A 286 -7.43 -23.15 -2.21
CA ASN A 286 -6.31 -23.95 -2.71
C ASN A 286 -6.27 -24.02 -4.24
N GLN A 287 -7.43 -23.92 -4.92
CA GLN A 287 -7.51 -23.86 -6.38
C GLN A 287 -7.15 -22.47 -6.92
N ILE A 288 -7.55 -21.41 -6.20
CA ILE A 288 -7.25 -20.01 -6.54
C ILE A 288 -5.77 -19.76 -6.37
N PHE A 289 -5.21 -20.14 -5.22
CA PHE A 289 -3.79 -20.04 -4.89
C PHE A 289 -3.03 -21.33 -5.20
N ASP A 290 -3.36 -21.97 -6.32
CA ASP A 290 -2.72 -23.21 -6.75
C ASP A 290 -1.22 -22.97 -7.00
N LYS A 291 -0.39 -23.68 -6.21
CA LYS A 291 1.07 -23.57 -6.25
C LYS A 291 1.66 -24.02 -7.59
N CYS A 292 1.06 -25.00 -8.26
CA CYS A 292 1.50 -25.48 -9.58
C CYS A 292 1.20 -24.44 -10.67
N ILE A 293 0.00 -23.85 -10.66
CA ILE A 293 -0.38 -22.76 -11.59
C ILE A 293 0.54 -21.56 -11.37
N TYR A 294 0.71 -21.14 -10.12
CA TYR A 294 1.63 -20.06 -9.76
C TYR A 294 3.04 -20.35 -10.28
N THR A 295 3.60 -21.53 -10.00
CA THR A 295 4.98 -21.87 -10.36
C THR A 295 5.18 -21.86 -11.88
N LYS A 296 4.20 -22.36 -12.66
CA LYS A 296 4.23 -22.33 -14.12
C LYS A 296 4.26 -20.89 -14.66
N ILE A 297 3.36 -20.04 -14.19
CA ILE A 297 3.28 -18.62 -14.60
C ILE A 297 4.56 -17.89 -14.18
N PHE A 298 4.97 -18.06 -12.93
CA PHE A 298 6.16 -17.43 -12.36
C PHE A 298 7.42 -17.79 -13.15
N ASN A 299 7.66 -19.07 -13.45
CA ASN A 299 8.83 -19.49 -14.20
C ASN A 299 8.82 -18.92 -15.63
N SER A 300 7.68 -18.97 -16.32
CA SER A 300 7.54 -18.40 -17.66
C SER A 300 7.85 -16.89 -17.70
N LEU A 301 7.38 -16.14 -16.69
CA LEU A 301 7.66 -14.71 -16.58
C LEU A 301 9.11 -14.45 -16.13
N LYS A 302 9.63 -15.21 -15.17
CA LYS A 302 11.00 -15.08 -14.69
C LYS A 302 12.01 -15.30 -15.81
N ASP A 303 11.79 -16.28 -16.67
CA ASP A 303 12.66 -16.56 -17.82
C ASP A 303 12.70 -15.37 -18.78
N LYS A 304 11.56 -14.71 -18.99
CA LYS A 304 11.45 -13.52 -19.83
C LYS A 304 12.18 -12.30 -19.25
N TYR A 305 12.21 -12.15 -17.93
CA TYR A 305 12.83 -11.03 -17.22
C TYR A 305 14.11 -11.42 -16.47
N VAL A 306 14.80 -12.49 -16.91
CA VAL A 306 15.90 -13.12 -16.16
C VAL A 306 17.07 -12.17 -15.89
N TYR A 307 17.42 -11.32 -16.86
CA TYR A 307 18.52 -10.37 -16.72
C TYR A 307 18.22 -9.33 -15.62
N GLU A 308 17.04 -8.73 -15.67
CA GLU A 308 16.62 -7.73 -14.68
C GLU A 308 16.45 -8.35 -13.30
N PHE A 309 15.92 -9.57 -13.23
CA PHE A 309 15.82 -10.33 -11.98
C PHE A 309 17.21 -10.55 -11.36
N TYR A 310 18.21 -10.93 -12.16
CA TYR A 310 19.60 -11.08 -11.70
C TYR A 310 20.24 -9.75 -11.27
N CYS A 311 19.98 -8.67 -12.00
CA CYS A 311 20.41 -7.33 -11.59
C CYS A 311 19.84 -6.94 -10.24
N ILE A 312 18.54 -7.14 -10.03
CA ILE A 312 17.86 -6.90 -8.76
C ILE A 312 18.51 -7.74 -7.65
N ASP A 313 18.71 -9.03 -7.87
CA ASP A 313 19.27 -9.93 -6.85
C ASP A 313 20.65 -9.46 -6.37
N ASN A 314 21.55 -9.14 -7.30
CA ASN A 314 22.88 -8.61 -6.99
C ASN A 314 22.84 -7.30 -6.18
N LEU A 315 21.86 -6.43 -6.45
CA LEU A 315 21.73 -5.15 -5.76
C LEU A 315 21.17 -5.34 -4.34
N ILE A 316 20.22 -6.26 -4.16
CA ILE A 316 19.68 -6.61 -2.84
C ILE A 316 20.73 -7.32 -2.00
N GLN A 317 21.49 -8.27 -2.54
CA GLN A 317 22.57 -8.95 -1.83
C GLN A 317 23.61 -7.98 -1.25
N LYS A 318 23.92 -6.89 -1.97
CA LYS A 318 24.83 -5.83 -1.47
C LYS A 318 24.24 -5.08 -0.27
N LYS A 319 22.92 -4.97 -0.17
CA LYS A 319 22.20 -4.31 0.94
C LYS A 319 21.88 -5.25 2.10
N GLU A 320 22.04 -6.57 1.95
CA GLU A 320 21.65 -7.55 2.97
C GLU A 320 22.31 -7.28 4.34
N LYS A 321 23.57 -6.83 4.36
CA LYS A 321 24.29 -6.46 5.60
C LYS A 321 23.65 -5.30 6.37
N GLN A 322 22.81 -4.49 5.72
CA GLN A 322 22.13 -3.34 6.31
C GLN A 322 20.66 -3.66 6.61
N LYS A 323 20.19 -4.89 6.36
CA LYS A 323 18.78 -5.30 6.49
C LYS A 323 18.19 -4.92 7.85
N ASP A 324 18.81 -5.39 8.93
CA ASP A 324 18.28 -5.19 10.29
C ASP A 324 18.24 -3.72 10.67
N GLN A 325 19.27 -2.95 10.29
CA GLN A 325 19.30 -1.51 10.50
C GLN A 325 18.18 -0.79 9.73
N ILE A 326 17.95 -1.17 8.47
CA ILE A 326 16.90 -0.57 7.63
C ILE A 326 15.52 -0.88 8.22
N ILE A 327 15.28 -2.14 8.60
CA ILE A 327 14.02 -2.54 9.24
C ILE A 327 13.82 -1.70 10.50
N GLN A 328 14.81 -1.65 11.39
CA GLN A 328 14.72 -0.90 12.64
C GLN A 328 14.42 0.59 12.40
N ASN A 329 15.11 1.25 11.46
CA ASN A 329 14.86 2.66 11.13
C ASN A 329 13.41 2.91 10.70
N VAL A 330 12.87 2.05 9.83
CA VAL A 330 11.49 2.15 9.35
C VAL A 330 10.50 1.89 10.47
N MET A 331 10.72 0.85 11.28
CA MET A 331 9.88 0.53 12.43
C MET A 331 9.84 1.69 13.42
N ASP A 332 11.00 2.25 13.78
CA ASP A 332 11.09 3.38 14.70
C ASP A 332 10.35 4.60 14.15
N PHE A 333 10.52 4.91 12.86
CA PHE A 333 9.79 6.01 12.23
C PHE A 333 8.27 5.83 12.28
N ILE A 334 7.77 4.65 11.90
CA ILE A 334 6.31 4.40 11.86
C ILE A 334 5.74 4.30 13.29
N CYS A 335 6.46 3.65 14.21
CA CYS A 335 5.98 3.31 15.56
C CYS A 335 6.31 4.32 16.66
N SER A 336 7.19 5.32 16.44
CA SER A 336 7.71 6.32 17.40
C SER A 336 6.72 7.05 18.35
N LYS A 337 5.40 6.83 18.22
CA LYS A 337 4.38 7.34 19.15
C LYS A 337 3.34 6.31 19.61
N TYR A 338 3.35 5.08 19.09
CA TYR A 338 2.46 3.99 19.55
C TYR A 338 2.97 3.32 20.83
N GLN A 339 4.30 3.27 21.02
CA GLN A 339 4.92 2.72 22.24
C GLN A 339 4.64 3.55 23.52
N TYR A 340 4.23 4.81 23.38
CA TYR A 340 3.91 5.66 24.53
C TYR A 340 2.51 5.40 25.13
N ARG A 341 1.62 4.69 24.42
CA ARG A 341 0.28 4.35 24.94
C ARG A 341 0.18 2.93 25.50
N THR A 342 1.02 2.00 25.07
CA THR A 342 1.01 0.61 25.57
C THR A 342 1.81 0.40 26.86
N SER A 343 2.70 1.34 27.23
CA SER A 343 3.48 1.29 28.47
C SER A 343 2.79 1.92 29.69
N HIS A 344 1.59 2.50 29.54
CA HIS A 344 0.83 3.12 30.63
C HIS A 344 -0.48 2.38 31.00
N SER A 345 -0.74 1.21 30.41
CA SER A 345 -1.92 0.38 30.76
C SER A 345 -1.56 -0.87 31.57
N SER A 346 -0.35 -0.93 32.14
CA SER A 346 0.09 -2.03 33.00
C SER A 346 0.89 -1.51 34.19
N SER A 347 0.25 -0.74 35.06
CA SER A 347 0.55 -0.78 36.50
C SER A 347 -0.57 -0.12 37.31
N THR A 348 -1.00 -0.86 38.34
CA THR A 348 -1.73 -0.42 39.55
C THR A 348 -3.20 0.01 39.40
N TYR A 349 -4.07 -0.97 39.64
CA TYR A 349 -5.23 -0.79 40.52
C TYR A 349 -4.76 -0.29 41.90
N MET A 350 -5.40 0.79 42.38
CA MET A 350 -5.67 1.21 43.76
C MET A 350 -5.48 2.72 43.92
N ASN A 351 -6.55 3.49 43.71
CA ASN A 351 -7.14 4.29 44.78
C ASN A 351 -8.34 5.11 44.29
N GLN A 352 -9.31 5.19 45.19
CA GLN A 352 -10.59 5.89 45.11
C GLN A 352 -10.48 7.40 44.87
N SER A 353 -11.64 7.98 44.51
CA SER A 353 -12.00 9.40 44.39
C SER A 353 -11.49 10.06 43.09
N THR A 354 -12.30 10.65 42.23
CA THR A 354 -13.45 11.53 42.47
C THR A 354 -14.47 11.42 41.32
N MET A 355 -15.70 11.01 41.65
CA MET A 355 -16.88 11.63 41.02
C MET A 355 -16.89 13.11 41.42
N ASP A 356 -17.41 13.95 40.52
CA ASP A 356 -17.83 15.36 40.70
C ASP A 356 -17.05 16.34 39.83
N SER A 357 -17.61 16.62 38.65
CA SER A 357 -17.67 17.98 38.08
C SER A 357 -18.34 17.99 36.71
N PHE A 358 -19.63 17.67 36.62
CA PHE A 358 -20.49 18.10 35.49
C PHE A 358 -21.95 18.03 35.93
N LEU A 359 -22.37 18.97 36.78
CA LEU A 359 -23.76 19.36 37.01
C LEU A 359 -23.73 20.62 37.87
N HIS A 360 -23.79 21.80 37.23
CA HIS A 360 -24.49 23.01 37.70
C HIS A 360 -24.06 24.21 36.85
N LEU A 361 -24.78 24.41 35.75
CA LEU A 361 -25.03 25.73 35.18
C LEU A 361 -26.53 25.79 34.91
N ASN A 362 -27.28 26.20 35.94
CA ASN A 362 -28.59 26.82 35.83
C ASN A 362 -28.97 27.45 37.19
N THR A 363 -29.48 28.69 37.10
CA THR A 363 -30.21 29.51 38.09
C THR A 363 -29.45 30.12 39.27
N CYS A 364 -29.05 31.39 39.12
CA CYS A 364 -29.68 32.56 39.75
C CYS A 364 -29.50 33.77 38.86
#